data_AF-A0A2X2VBU7-F1
#
_entry.id   AF-A0A2X2VBU7-F1
#
_cell.length_a   1.000
_cell.length_b   1.000
_cell.length_c   1.000
_cell.angle_alpha   90.00
_cell.angle_beta   90.00
_cell.angle_gamma   90.00
#
_symmetry.space_group_name_H-M   'P 1'
#
loop_
_entity.id
_entity.type
_entity.pdbx_description
1 polymer ?
#
loop_
_entity_poly.entity_id
_entity_poly.type
_entity_poly.pdbx_seq_one_letter_code
_entity_poly.pdbx_strand_id
1 'polypeptide(L)' 'MSACRRLACRTCSRQQLGISVLSWREDQRISQAKLLLSTTRMPIATVGRNVGFDDQLYFSRVFKKCTGASPSEFRAGCE' A
#
# COMPACT_ATOMS: atom_id res chain seq x y z
N MET A 1 24.06 -34.04 -13.99
CA MET A 1 24.19 -32.89 -14.91
C MET A 1 23.13 -33.03 -16.00
N SER A 2 22.27 -32.02 -16.07
CA SER A 2 21.63 -31.48 -17.28
C SER A 2 20.85 -32.41 -18.22
N ALA A 3 19.52 -32.28 -18.23
CA ALA A 3 18.78 -31.93 -19.45
C ALA A 3 17.28 -31.83 -19.15
N CYS A 4 16.83 -30.63 -18.76
CA CYS A 4 15.40 -30.31 -18.78
C CYS A 4 14.95 -30.24 -20.26
N ARG A 5 14.27 -31.29 -20.74
CA ARG A 5 13.69 -31.35 -22.09
C ARG A 5 12.38 -30.56 -22.13
N ARG A 6 12.37 -29.53 -22.99
CA ARG A 6 11.24 -29.03 -23.78
C ARG A 6 9.86 -29.48 -23.33
N LEU A 7 9.13 -28.58 -22.66
CA LEU A 7 7.74 -28.33 -23.01
C LEU A 7 7.54 -26.82 -23.05
N ALA A 8 7.30 -26.33 -24.27
CA ALA A 8 6.92 -24.95 -24.54
C ALA A 8 5.53 -24.71 -23.91
N CYS A 9 5.49 -24.11 -22.72
CA CYS A 9 4.25 -23.55 -22.18
C CYS A 9 4.12 -22.11 -22.67
N ARG A 10 3.28 -21.89 -23.69
CA ARG A 10 2.97 -20.57 -24.29
C ARG A 10 2.18 -19.64 -23.37
N THR A 11 2.03 -19.97 -22.09
CA THR A 11 1.39 -19.13 -21.07
C THR A 11 2.27 -19.07 -19.83
N CYS A 12 3.49 -18.56 -19.97
CA CYS A 12 4.26 -18.08 -18.82
C CYS A 12 3.74 -16.69 -18.40
N SER A 13 2.47 -16.65 -18.01
CA SER A 13 1.92 -15.64 -17.12
C SER A 13 1.67 -16.35 -15.80
N ARG A 14 1.98 -15.69 -14.67
CA ARG A 14 1.60 -16.07 -13.29
C ARG A 14 2.65 -16.71 -12.38
N GLN A 15 3.93 -16.32 -12.43
CA GLN A 15 4.83 -16.73 -11.34
C GLN A 15 5.69 -15.67 -10.66
N GLN A 16 5.76 -14.42 -11.14
CA GLN A 16 6.63 -13.42 -10.51
C GLN A 16 5.93 -12.17 -9.97
N LEU A 17 4.61 -12.22 -9.70
CA LEU A 17 3.89 -11.13 -9.06
C LEU A 17 2.92 -11.73 -8.04
N GLY A 18 3.46 -12.31 -6.96
CA GLY A 18 2.68 -12.83 -5.83
C GLY A 18 1.90 -11.76 -5.06
N ILE A 19 1.99 -10.50 -5.50
CA ILE A 19 1.26 -9.36 -4.97
C ILE A 19 0.16 -9.06 -5.98
N SER A 20 -1.10 -9.25 -5.58
CA SER A 20 -2.24 -8.86 -6.40
C SER A 20 -2.11 -7.38 -6.76
N VAL A 21 -2.34 -7.01 -8.03
CA VAL A 21 -2.19 -5.62 -8.53
C VAL A 21 -2.96 -4.62 -7.67
N LEU A 22 -4.07 -5.07 -7.06
CA LEU A 22 -4.87 -4.30 -6.11
C LEU A 22 -4.09 -3.95 -4.82
N SER A 23 -3.42 -4.94 -4.21
CA SER A 23 -2.60 -4.75 -3.01
C SER A 23 -1.42 -3.82 -3.26
N TRP A 24 -0.78 -3.93 -4.42
CA TRP A 24 0.29 -3.00 -4.80
C TRP A 24 -0.21 -1.56 -4.93
N ARG A 25 -1.41 -1.33 -5.52
CA ARG A 25 -2.00 0.01 -5.57
C ARG A 25 -2.31 0.58 -4.19
N GLU A 26 -2.81 -0.26 -3.29
CA GLU A 26 -3.08 0.16 -1.91
C GLU A 26 -1.78 0.55 -1.19
N ASP A 27 -0.73 -0.25 -1.32
CA ASP A 27 0.59 0.04 -0.76
C ASP A 27 1.14 1.39 -1.24
N GLN A 28 1.06 1.68 -2.54
CA GLN A 28 1.51 2.96 -3.09
C GLN A 28 0.72 4.15 -2.52
N ARG A 29 -0.61 4.01 -2.35
CA ARG A 29 -1.44 5.04 -1.71
C ARG A 29 -1.05 5.29 -0.27
N ILE A 30 -0.79 4.23 0.49
CA ILE A 30 -0.36 4.34 1.89
C ILE A 30 1.04 4.95 1.99
N SER A 31 1.95 4.60 1.08
CA SER A 31 3.29 5.19 1.02
C SER A 31 3.22 6.72 0.79
N GLN A 32 2.37 7.16 -0.14
CA GLN A 32 2.11 8.58 -0.34
C GLN A 32 1.46 9.25 0.88
N ALA A 33 0.54 8.56 1.56
CA ALA A 33 -0.10 9.08 2.75
C ALA A 33 0.91 9.29 3.89
N LYS A 34 1.88 8.38 4.09
CA LYS A 34 2.97 8.55 5.06
C LYS A 34 3.77 9.81 4.77
N LEU A 35 4.16 10.01 3.51
CA LEU A 35 4.90 11.20 3.09
C LEU A 35 4.12 12.48 3.40
N LEU A 36 2.83 12.51 3.08
CA LEU A 36 1.97 13.66 3.38
C LEU A 36 1.81 13.91 4.89
N LEU A 37 1.69 12.86 5.70
CA LEU A 37 1.60 12.98 7.15
C LEU A 37 2.90 13.48 7.79
N SER A 38 4.06 13.15 7.23
CA SER A 38 5.36 13.62 7.71
C SER A 38 5.71 15.02 7.22
N THR A 39 5.29 15.40 6.01
CA THR A 39 5.64 16.69 5.39
C THR A 39 4.62 17.79 5.66
N THR A 40 3.36 17.44 5.95
CA THR A 40 2.26 18.39 6.09
C THR A 40 1.53 18.25 7.42
N ARG A 41 0.90 19.34 7.87
CA ARG A 41 0.03 19.36 9.06
C ARG A 41 -1.46 19.25 8.72
N MET A 42 -1.79 18.80 7.51
CA MET A 42 -3.17 18.69 7.03
C MET A 42 -3.99 17.71 7.88
N PRO A 43 -5.30 17.91 8.04
CA PRO A 43 -6.14 16.97 8.76
C PRO A 43 -6.18 15.62 8.03
N ILE A 44 -6.26 14.54 8.80
CA ILE A 44 -6.23 13.16 8.29
C ILE A 44 -7.29 12.91 7.21
N ALA A 45 -8.47 13.54 7.33
CA ALA A 45 -9.53 13.49 6.32
C ALA A 45 -9.09 14.07 4.96
N THR A 46 -8.31 15.15 4.96
CA THR A 46 -7.79 15.76 3.73
C THR A 46 -6.66 14.92 3.14
N VAL A 47 -5.80 14.32 3.98
CA VAL A 47 -4.77 13.39 3.52
C VAL A 47 -5.41 12.17 2.84
N GLY A 48 -6.44 11.58 3.46
CA GLY A 48 -7.21 10.48 2.88
C GLY A 48 -7.76 10.83 1.49
N ARG A 49 -8.41 11.99 1.35
CA ARG A 49 -8.92 12.46 0.05
C ARG A 49 -7.82 12.64 -0.99
N ASN A 50 -6.65 13.16 -0.62
CA ASN A 50 -5.52 13.35 -1.53
C ASN A 50 -4.96 12.03 -2.07
N VAL A 51 -5.00 10.95 -1.29
CA VAL A 51 -4.53 9.62 -1.74
C VAL A 51 -5.65 8.77 -2.35
N GLY A 52 -6.86 9.32 -2.50
CA GLY A 52 -8.00 8.68 -3.15
C GLY A 52 -8.91 7.86 -2.24
N PHE A 53 -8.92 8.13 -0.93
CA PHE A 53 -9.93 7.62 0.00
C PHE A 53 -10.97 8.71 0.30
N ASP A 54 -12.24 8.40 0.02
CA ASP A 54 -13.35 9.31 0.32
C ASP A 54 -13.64 9.34 1.83
N ASP A 55 -13.59 8.17 2.47
CA ASP A 55 -13.90 8.00 3.88
C ASP A 55 -12.64 7.95 4.75
N GLN A 56 -12.57 8.86 5.73
CA GLN A 56 -11.46 8.96 6.67
C GLN A 56 -11.32 7.73 7.58
N LEU A 57 -12.44 7.13 8.01
CA LEU A 57 -12.42 5.97 8.89
C LEU A 57 -11.90 4.74 8.14
N TYR A 58 -12.33 4.58 6.88
CA TYR A 58 -11.81 3.54 6.00
C TYR A 58 -10.31 3.72 5.76
N PHE A 59 -9.87 4.93 5.40
CA PHE A 59 -8.43 5.24 5.28
C PHE A 59 -7.66 4.87 6.55
N SER A 60 -8.15 5.25 7.73
CA SER A 60 -7.46 4.99 9.00
C SER A 60 -7.32 3.50 9.29
N ARG A 61 -8.34 2.68 8.93
CA ARG A 61 -8.28 1.21 9.06
C ARG A 61 -7.25 0.60 8.13
N VAL A 62 -7.24 1.01 6.85
CA VAL A 62 -6.28 0.51 5.85
C VAL A 62 -4.86 0.95 6.22
N PHE A 63 -4.69 2.22 6.60
CA PHE A 63 -3.40 2.74 7.04
C PHE A 63 -2.88 1.96 8.24
N LYS A 64 -3.68 1.78 9.30
CA LYS A 64 -3.27 0.99 10.46
C LYS A 64 -2.94 -0.46 10.11
N LYS A 65 -3.67 -1.09 9.18
CA LYS A 65 -3.36 -2.45 8.70
C LYS A 65 -2.01 -2.52 7.98
N CYS A 66 -1.64 -1.48 7.22
CA CYS A 66 -0.40 -1.43 6.46
C CYS A 66 0.81 -0.92 7.26
N THR A 67 0.60 -0.04 8.25
CA THR A 67 1.69 0.63 9.00
C THR A 67 1.82 0.17 10.44
N GLY A 68 0.80 -0.51 10.98
CA GLY A 68 0.71 -0.92 12.38
C GLY A 68 0.14 0.15 13.31
N ALA A 69 0.14 1.43 12.91
CA ALA A 69 -0.30 2.56 13.74
C ALA A 69 -1.39 3.38 13.02
N SER A 70 -2.29 4.01 13.77
CA SER A 70 -3.24 4.93 13.15
C SER A 70 -2.51 6.15 12.57
N PRO A 71 -3.08 6.81 11.55
CA PRO A 71 -2.45 8.00 10.96
C PRO A 71 -2.31 9.17 11.96
N SER A 72 -3.15 9.22 12.99
CA SER A 72 -3.02 10.16 14.11
C SER A 72 -1.83 9.82 15.01
N GLU A 73 -1.64 8.55 15.38
CA GLU A 73 -0.48 8.06 16.14
C GLU A 73 0.83 8.29 15.34
N PHE A 74 0.80 7.98 14.04
CA PHE A 74 1.94 8.21 13.15
C PHE A 74 2.35 9.68 13.07
N ARG A 75 1.38 10.60 13.15
CA ARG A 75 1.62 12.04 13.16
C ARG A 75 2.02 12.59 14.53
N ALA A 76 1.48 12.03 15.61
CA ALA A 76 1.87 12.39 16.97
C ALA A 76 3.36 12.13 17.23
N GLY A 77 3.97 11.22 16.45
CA GLY A 77 5.29 10.71 16.73
C GLY A 77 5.18 9.77 17.92
N CYS A 78 5.36 8.47 17.69
CA CYS A 78 5.48 7.56 18.82
C CYS A 78 6.81 7.89 19.51
N GLU A 79 6.72 8.36 20.76
CA GLU A 79 7.57 7.86 21.83
C GLU A 79 7.29 6.37 22.08
#